data_AF-A0A1A6A9A1-F1
#
_entry.id   AF-A0A1A6A9A1-F1
#
_cell.length_a   1.000
_cell.length_b   1.000
_cell.length_c   1.000
_cell.angle_alpha   90.00
_cell.angle_beta   90.00
_cell.angle_gamma   90.00
#
_symmetry.space_group_name_H-M   'P 1'
#
loop_
_entity.id
_entity.type
_entity.pdbx_description
1 polymer ?
#
loop_
_entity_poly.entity_id
_entity_poly.type
_entity_poly.pdbx_seq_one_letter_code
_entity_poly.pdbx_strand_id
1 'polypeptide(L)'
;MLSLIPRSRAVPTAFRASQAAFASTSASAEASSSTATTHTTPRRRRINAGAPLSGVDLVAPPDPASNIRPIIYASKPSINPSTNSPYSASEFPTGSRDAKLENMELEWRLRRERVDLMNHRFWATTNLSFEAQKAHRLSLLPAASDPPTAEDERRKEDALTQFYADWQIANQEKQIRWVKEWWREVWDGIRIQGKIYVLRALRGRR
;
A
#
# COMPACT_ATOMS: atom_id res chain seq x y z
N MET A 1 1.18 62.02 10.00
CA MET A 1 0.69 61.41 11.25
C MET A 1 0.17 60.02 10.94
N LEU A 2 0.73 59.00 11.58
CA LEU A 2 0.45 57.58 11.39
C LEU A 2 -0.79 57.16 12.22
N SER A 3 -1.70 56.39 11.64
CA SER A 3 -2.82 55.74 12.34
C SER A 3 -3.30 54.55 11.51
N LEU A 4 -2.71 53.36 11.69
CA LEU A 4 -3.14 52.24 12.54
C LEU A 4 -4.42 51.52 12.08
N ILE A 5 -4.17 50.27 11.67
CA ILE A 5 -5.09 49.22 11.22
C ILE A 5 -5.70 48.51 12.45
N PRO A 6 -6.99 48.12 12.45
CA PRO A 6 -7.47 47.06 13.31
C PRO A 6 -7.60 45.73 12.55
N ARG A 7 -6.87 44.71 13.05
CA ARG A 7 -7.03 43.29 12.72
C ARG A 7 -8.27 42.75 13.44
N SER A 8 -9.25 42.27 12.69
CA SER A 8 -10.34 41.45 13.23
C SER A 8 -9.95 39.97 13.20
N ARG A 9 -10.04 39.31 14.36
CA ARG A 9 -9.74 37.89 14.58
C ARG A 9 -11.05 37.19 14.91
N ALA A 10 -11.58 36.41 13.96
CA ALA A 10 -12.77 35.59 14.17
C ALA A 10 -12.36 34.14 14.45
N VAL A 11 -12.93 33.58 15.52
CA VAL A 11 -12.94 32.15 15.85
C VAL A 11 -14.37 31.65 15.57
N PRO A 12 -14.56 30.41 15.12
CA PRO A 12 -15.76 29.69 15.54
C PRO A 12 -15.46 28.36 16.21
N THR A 13 -16.17 28.21 17.31
CA THR A 13 -16.37 27.06 18.19
C THR A 13 -17.14 25.94 17.49
N ALA A 14 -16.87 24.71 17.91
CA ALA A 14 -17.45 23.46 17.42
C ALA A 14 -18.97 23.34 17.59
N PHE A 15 -19.63 22.64 16.65
CA PHE A 15 -20.93 22.02 16.89
C PHE A 15 -21.03 20.59 16.33
N ARG A 16 -21.22 19.69 17.31
CA ARG A 16 -21.85 18.37 17.35
C ARG A 16 -22.80 18.03 16.19
N ALA A 17 -22.58 16.89 15.54
CA ALA A 17 -23.55 16.25 14.64
C ALA A 17 -24.21 15.04 15.30
N SER A 18 -25.52 14.96 15.13
CA SER A 18 -26.48 14.08 15.79
C SER A 18 -26.68 12.76 15.03
N GLN A 19 -27.15 11.73 15.76
CA GLN A 19 -27.65 10.46 15.22
C GLN A 19 -29.07 10.58 14.63
N ALA A 20 -29.37 9.73 13.64
CA ALA A 20 -30.64 8.99 13.36
C ALA A 20 -30.54 8.46 11.90
N ALA A 21 -30.49 7.16 11.57
CA ALA A 21 -31.43 6.03 11.73
C ALA A 21 -32.53 5.93 10.65
N PHE A 22 -32.87 4.67 10.30
CA PHE A 22 -33.95 4.07 9.46
C PHE A 22 -33.44 3.42 8.13
N ALA A 23 -33.34 2.08 7.99
CA ALA A 23 -34.35 0.98 7.93
C ALA A 23 -35.10 0.95 6.58
N SER A 24 -35.42 -0.14 5.85
CA SER A 24 -35.44 -1.62 5.96
C SER A 24 -35.31 -2.20 4.52
N THR A 25 -35.12 -3.49 4.20
CA THR A 25 -36.09 -4.63 4.22
C THR A 25 -35.35 -5.91 3.76
N SER A 26 -35.41 -7.05 4.49
CA SER A 26 -36.26 -8.26 4.28
C SER A 26 -35.91 -9.05 3.00
N ALA A 27 -35.82 -10.38 2.89
CA ALA A 27 -35.98 -11.59 3.70
C ALA A 27 -35.15 -12.69 2.92
N SER A 28 -34.77 -13.87 3.39
CA SER A 28 -35.60 -14.97 3.88
C SER A 28 -34.69 -16.04 4.49
N ALA A 29 -35.15 -16.64 5.58
CA ALA A 29 -34.57 -17.83 6.18
C ALA A 29 -35.25 -19.07 5.59
N GLU A 30 -34.47 -20.07 5.19
CA GLU A 30 -34.91 -21.45 5.10
C GLU A 30 -33.96 -22.36 5.88
N ALA A 31 -34.57 -23.33 6.56
CA ALA A 31 -34.00 -24.11 7.63
C ALA A 31 -33.31 -25.40 7.14
N SER A 32 -32.22 -25.72 7.84
CA SER A 32 -31.75 -27.05 8.26
C SER A 32 -31.78 -28.23 7.28
N SER A 33 -30.59 -28.72 6.91
CA SER A 33 -30.31 -30.15 6.89
C SER A 33 -28.94 -30.44 7.48
N SER A 34 -28.96 -31.27 8.51
CA SER A 34 -27.84 -31.68 9.35
C SER A 34 -26.95 -32.70 8.63
N THR A 35 -25.67 -32.39 8.48
CA THR A 35 -24.64 -33.42 8.31
C THR A 35 -23.48 -33.12 9.24
N ALA A 36 -23.40 -33.93 10.29
CA ALA A 36 -22.32 -33.93 11.26
C ALA A 36 -20.98 -34.18 10.55
N THR A 37 -20.07 -33.22 10.66
CA THR A 37 -18.65 -33.43 10.36
C THR A 37 -17.81 -32.90 11.51
N THR A 38 -16.92 -33.77 11.96
CA THR A 38 -16.03 -33.68 13.11
C THR A 38 -15.27 -32.35 13.16
N HIS A 39 -15.44 -31.59 14.24
CA HIS A 39 -14.55 -30.48 14.60
C HIS A 39 -13.16 -31.02 14.91
N THR A 40 -12.27 -30.98 13.92
CA THR A 40 -10.83 -31.00 14.17
C THR A 40 -10.39 -29.55 14.35
N THR A 41 -10.01 -29.19 15.57
CA THR A 41 -9.35 -27.92 15.85
C THR A 41 -8.15 -27.78 14.90
N PRO A 42 -7.96 -26.66 14.19
CA PRO A 42 -6.76 -26.48 13.37
C PRO A 42 -5.57 -26.37 14.32
N ARG A 43 -4.84 -27.48 14.44
CA ARG A 43 -3.54 -27.55 15.10
C ARG A 43 -2.65 -26.49 14.45
N ARG A 44 -2.47 -25.36 15.15
CA ARG A 44 -1.60 -24.26 14.77
C ARG A 44 -0.18 -24.82 14.61
N ARG A 45 0.16 -25.26 13.39
CA ARG A 45 1.53 -25.61 13.02
C ARG A 45 2.35 -24.34 13.25
N ARG A 46 3.12 -24.34 14.33
CA ARG A 46 4.26 -23.42 14.48
C ARG A 46 5.10 -23.62 13.21
N ILE A 47 5.07 -22.65 12.32
CA ILE A 47 5.97 -22.60 11.17
C ILE A 47 7.35 -22.42 11.78
N ASN A 48 8.20 -23.45 11.64
CA ASN A 48 9.60 -23.38 12.03
C ASN A 48 10.23 -22.18 11.30
N ALA A 49 10.71 -21.19 12.06
CA ALA A 49 11.28 -19.94 11.57
C ALA A 49 12.63 -20.09 10.83
N GLY A 50 13.02 -21.32 10.47
CA GLY A 50 14.29 -21.63 9.82
C GLY A 50 14.20 -22.55 8.61
N ALA A 51 12.99 -22.96 8.19
CA ALA A 51 12.83 -23.71 6.95
C ALA A 51 12.75 -22.74 5.76
N PRO A 52 13.51 -22.94 4.67
CA PRO A 52 13.32 -22.15 3.46
C PRO A 52 11.87 -22.32 3.01
N LEU A 53 11.17 -21.19 2.83
CA LEU A 53 9.80 -21.14 2.30
C LEU A 53 9.85 -21.46 0.79
N SER A 54 10.42 -22.60 0.38
CA SER A 54 10.38 -23.04 -1.00
C SER A 54 8.95 -23.53 -1.29
N GLY A 55 8.16 -22.70 -1.96
CA GLY A 55 6.81 -23.04 -2.42
C GLY A 55 5.66 -22.18 -1.87
N VAL A 56 5.95 -21.10 -1.14
CA VAL A 56 4.91 -20.12 -0.73
C VAL A 56 4.96 -18.93 -1.68
N ASP A 57 3.82 -18.56 -2.26
CA ASP A 57 3.69 -17.31 -3.01
C ASP A 57 3.97 -16.14 -2.06
N LEU A 58 5.12 -15.48 -2.23
CA LEU A 58 5.54 -14.33 -1.44
C LEU A 58 4.90 -13.04 -1.94
N VAL A 59 3.73 -13.15 -2.60
CA VAL A 59 3.02 -12.05 -3.22
C VAL A 59 1.56 -12.17 -2.79
N ALA A 60 1.03 -11.12 -2.16
CA ALA A 60 -0.36 -11.04 -1.74
C ALA A 60 -1.29 -10.76 -2.94
N PRO A 61 -2.62 -10.93 -2.79
CA PRO A 61 -3.60 -10.52 -3.80
C PRO A 61 -3.44 -9.05 -4.22
N PRO A 62 -3.88 -8.67 -5.44
CA PRO A 62 -3.82 -7.30 -5.89
C PRO A 62 -4.63 -6.38 -4.97
N ASP A 63 -4.03 -5.26 -4.60
CA ASP A 63 -4.70 -4.25 -3.78
C ASP A 63 -5.80 -3.53 -4.58
N PRO A 64 -6.99 -3.29 -4.00
CA PRO A 64 -8.15 -2.77 -4.72
C PRO A 64 -8.00 -1.32 -5.21
N ALA A 65 -7.08 -0.53 -4.66
CA ALA A 65 -6.87 0.85 -5.07
C ALA A 65 -5.71 0.98 -6.07
N SER A 66 -4.57 0.36 -5.76
CA SER A 66 -3.34 0.47 -6.55
C SER A 66 -3.21 -0.58 -7.66
N ASN A 67 -3.95 -1.69 -7.60
CA ASN A 67 -3.78 -2.88 -8.44
C ASN A 67 -2.40 -3.55 -8.36
N ILE A 68 -1.54 -3.11 -7.44
CA ILE A 68 -0.21 -3.68 -7.21
C ILE A 68 -0.34 -4.84 -6.23
N ARG A 69 0.47 -5.88 -6.44
CA ARG A 69 0.54 -7.02 -5.54
C ARG A 69 1.62 -6.78 -4.47
N PRO A 70 1.26 -6.70 -3.18
CA PRO A 70 2.23 -6.52 -2.10
C PRO A 70 3.19 -7.71 -2.01
N ILE A 71 4.48 -7.43 -1.86
CA ILE A 71 5.51 -8.47 -1.65
C ILE A 71 5.62 -8.79 -0.16
N ILE A 72 5.46 -10.07 0.19
CA ILE A 72 5.63 -10.60 1.53
C ILE A 72 7.09 -11.01 1.69
N TYR A 73 7.88 -10.17 2.35
CA TYR A 73 9.26 -10.50 2.64
C TYR A 73 9.35 -11.62 3.67
N ALA A 74 9.83 -12.80 3.23
CA ALA A 74 10.13 -13.96 4.07
C ALA A 74 11.12 -13.67 5.21
N SER A 75 11.90 -12.59 5.08
CA SER A 75 12.94 -12.18 6.02
C SER A 75 12.40 -11.34 7.19
N LYS A 76 11.37 -11.81 7.89
CA LYS A 76 11.14 -11.29 9.25
C LYS A 76 12.34 -11.77 10.07
N PRO A 77 13.14 -10.88 10.70
CA PRO A 77 14.20 -11.33 11.57
C PRO A 77 13.55 -12.21 12.64
N SER A 78 14.18 -13.35 12.94
CA SER A 78 13.79 -14.18 14.07
C SER A 78 13.95 -13.34 15.33
N ILE A 79 12.92 -12.60 15.70
CA ILE A 79 12.79 -12.01 17.03
C ILE A 79 12.59 -13.23 17.92
N ASN A 80 13.67 -13.87 18.35
CA ASN A 80 13.60 -14.75 19.51
C ASN A 80 13.42 -13.80 20.68
N PRO A 81 12.20 -13.66 21.25
CA PRO A 81 12.05 -12.86 22.45
C PRO A 81 12.92 -13.51 23.52
N SER A 82 14.08 -12.91 23.82
CA SER A 82 14.86 -13.35 24.96
C SER A 82 14.00 -13.14 26.20
N THR A 83 13.81 -14.20 26.97
CA THR A 83 12.68 -14.35 27.88
C THR A 83 12.75 -13.51 29.16
N ASN A 84 13.66 -12.54 29.32
CA ASN A 84 13.67 -11.80 30.58
C ASN A 84 14.39 -10.43 30.65
N SER A 85 14.44 -9.62 29.57
CA SER A 85 14.88 -8.23 29.73
C SER A 85 14.26 -7.30 28.70
N PRO A 86 13.73 -6.12 29.10
CA PRO A 86 13.36 -5.04 28.17
C PRO A 86 14.57 -4.43 27.44
N TYR A 87 15.79 -4.81 27.80
CA TYR A 87 17.04 -4.49 27.10
C TYR A 87 17.94 -5.72 27.14
N SER A 88 17.91 -6.57 26.11
CA SER A 88 18.83 -7.71 26.06
C SER A 88 20.19 -7.27 25.53
N ALA A 89 21.28 -7.72 26.15
CA ALA A 89 22.65 -7.43 25.69
C ALA A 89 22.91 -7.94 24.25
N SER A 90 22.08 -8.87 23.74
CA SER A 90 22.08 -9.31 22.35
C SER A 90 21.56 -8.27 21.35
N GLU A 91 20.87 -7.23 21.82
CA GLU A 91 20.34 -6.14 20.97
C GLU A 91 21.36 -5.03 20.71
N PHE A 92 22.50 -5.04 21.42
CA PHE A 92 23.57 -4.07 21.26
C PHE A 92 24.73 -4.72 20.50
N PRO A 93 24.93 -4.40 19.22
CA PRO A 93 26.00 -4.98 18.43
C PRO A 93 27.35 -4.58 19.03
N THR A 94 28.06 -5.53 19.63
CA THR A 94 29.37 -5.31 20.26
C THR A 94 30.43 -5.10 19.19
N GLY A 95 30.53 -3.88 18.62
CA GLY A 95 31.69 -3.33 17.89
C GLY A 95 32.29 -4.13 16.71
N SER A 96 31.77 -5.31 16.38
CA SER A 96 32.35 -6.25 15.43
C SER A 96 32.02 -5.85 14.00
N ARG A 97 32.85 -6.33 13.05
CA ARG A 97 32.57 -6.27 11.61
C ARG A 97 31.20 -6.89 11.26
N ASP A 98 30.69 -7.78 12.12
CA ASP A 98 29.37 -8.40 12.03
C ASP A 98 28.23 -7.39 12.33
N ALA A 99 28.40 -6.52 13.32
CA ALA A 99 27.45 -5.44 13.63
C ALA A 99 27.22 -4.51 12.43
N LYS A 100 28.30 -4.21 11.70
CA LYS A 100 28.22 -3.37 10.51
C LYS A 100 27.45 -4.04 9.38
N LEU A 101 27.68 -5.34 9.17
CA LEU A 101 26.98 -6.12 8.14
C LEU A 101 25.49 -6.27 8.48
N GLU A 102 25.16 -6.58 9.73
CA GLU A 102 23.77 -6.70 10.21
C GLU A 102 23.01 -5.37 10.09
N ASN A 103 23.63 -4.25 10.47
CA ASN A 103 23.04 -2.92 10.31
C ASN A 103 22.77 -2.60 8.84
N MET A 104 23.70 -2.91 7.93
CA MET A 104 23.50 -2.70 6.49
C MET A 104 22.39 -3.60 5.93
N GLU A 105 22.32 -4.86 6.38
CA GLU A 105 21.25 -5.79 5.98
C GLU A 105 19.87 -5.35 6.50
N LEU A 106 19.81 -4.78 7.70
CA LEU A 106 18.60 -4.17 8.24
C LEU A 106 18.20 -2.93 7.43
N GLU A 107 19.14 -2.02 7.18
CA GLU A 107 18.91 -0.81 6.38
C GLU A 107 18.38 -1.16 4.98
N TRP A 108 19.01 -2.12 4.30
CA TRP A 108 18.58 -2.59 2.99
C TRP A 108 17.15 -3.15 3.01
N ARG A 109 16.79 -3.95 4.02
CA ARG A 109 15.44 -4.50 4.17
C ARG A 109 14.39 -3.41 4.36
N LEU A 110 14.63 -2.51 5.32
CA LEU A 110 13.72 -1.40 5.59
C LEU A 110 13.56 -0.47 4.38
N ARG A 111 14.65 -0.21 3.67
CA ARG A 111 14.62 0.62 2.47
C ARG A 111 13.77 0.01 1.37
N ARG A 112 13.91 -1.27 1.12
CA ARG A 112 13.14 -1.99 0.12
C ARG A 112 11.64 -1.97 0.45
N GLU A 113 11.27 -2.24 1.71
CA GLU A 113 9.88 -2.11 2.17
C GLU A 113 9.34 -0.68 1.98
N ARG A 114 10.16 0.33 2.28
CA ARG A 114 9.81 1.74 2.04
C ARG A 114 9.57 2.04 0.56
N VAL A 115 10.43 1.55 -0.34
CA VAL A 115 10.29 1.74 -1.80
C VAL A 115 8.98 1.14 -2.29
N ASP A 116 8.62 -0.06 -1.83
CA ASP A 116 7.37 -0.71 -2.22
C ASP A 116 6.15 0.05 -1.71
N LEU A 117 6.17 0.49 -0.45
CA LEU A 117 5.10 1.32 0.12
C LEU A 117 4.95 2.64 -0.64
N MET A 118 6.07 3.25 -1.02
CA MET A 118 6.07 4.48 -1.82
C MET A 118 5.42 4.24 -3.19
N ASN A 119 5.78 3.15 -3.86
CA ASN A 119 5.21 2.75 -5.14
C ASN A 119 3.70 2.48 -5.04
N HIS A 120 3.29 1.69 -4.04
CA HIS A 120 1.90 1.41 -3.77
C HIS A 120 1.10 2.70 -3.51
N ARG A 121 1.58 3.61 -2.65
CA ARG A 121 0.92 4.89 -2.35
C ARG A 121 0.74 5.77 -3.58
N PHE A 122 1.76 5.85 -4.42
CA PHE A 122 1.70 6.63 -5.66
C PHE A 122 0.58 6.12 -6.57
N TRP A 123 0.53 4.81 -6.81
CA TRP A 123 -0.46 4.21 -7.69
C TRP A 123 -1.87 4.20 -7.08
N ALA A 124 -2.01 3.93 -5.79
CA ALA A 124 -3.30 4.03 -5.10
C ALA A 124 -3.91 5.43 -5.25
N THR A 125 -3.12 6.48 -4.98
CA THR A 125 -3.58 7.87 -5.08
C THR A 125 -3.91 8.25 -6.52
N THR A 126 -3.09 7.79 -7.48
CA THR A 126 -3.27 8.10 -8.91
C THR A 126 -4.52 7.43 -9.48
N ASN A 127 -4.75 6.16 -9.16
CA ASN A 127 -5.92 5.40 -9.60
C ASN A 127 -7.21 5.93 -8.97
N LEU A 128 -7.20 6.24 -7.67
CA LEU A 128 -8.36 6.85 -7.01
C LEU A 128 -8.74 8.19 -7.65
N SER A 129 -7.75 9.04 -7.95
CA SER A 129 -7.99 10.30 -8.64
C SER A 129 -8.49 10.10 -10.06
N PHE A 130 -7.94 9.12 -10.78
CA PHE A 130 -8.38 8.75 -12.12
C PHE A 130 -9.85 8.32 -12.14
N GLU A 131 -10.25 7.38 -11.27
CA GLU A 131 -11.65 6.91 -11.21
C GLU A 131 -12.60 8.03 -10.79
N ALA A 132 -12.21 8.88 -9.84
CA ALA A 132 -13.02 10.04 -9.44
C ALA A 132 -13.24 11.03 -10.60
N GLN A 133 -12.18 11.36 -11.36
CA GLN A 133 -12.28 12.27 -12.50
C GLN A 133 -13.08 11.67 -13.66
N LYS A 134 -12.89 10.37 -13.91
CA LYS A 134 -13.65 9.62 -14.92
C LYS A 134 -15.14 9.61 -14.58
N ALA A 135 -15.48 9.29 -13.33
CA ALA A 135 -16.86 9.30 -12.85
C ALA A 135 -17.47 10.70 -12.95
N HIS A 136 -16.72 11.74 -12.59
CA HIS A 136 -17.16 13.13 -12.75
C HIS A 136 -17.44 13.47 -14.22
N ARG A 137 -16.53 13.14 -15.15
CA ARG A 137 -16.72 13.40 -16.59
C ARG A 137 -17.96 12.69 -17.12
N LEU A 138 -18.19 11.44 -16.73
CA LEU A 138 -19.38 10.68 -17.12
C LEU A 138 -20.67 11.25 -16.51
N SER A 139 -20.61 11.80 -15.30
CA SER A 139 -21.78 12.42 -14.64
C SER A 139 -22.27 13.70 -15.32
N LEU A 140 -21.41 14.35 -16.12
CA LEU A 140 -21.76 15.53 -16.91
C LEU A 140 -22.48 15.18 -18.22
N LEU A 141 -22.47 13.90 -18.62
CA LEU A 141 -23.21 13.48 -19.79
C LEU A 141 -24.72 13.50 -19.52
N PRO A 142 -25.54 13.77 -20.54
CA PRO A 142 -26.98 13.59 -20.43
C PRO A 142 -27.33 12.18 -19.92
N ALA A 143 -28.40 12.08 -19.12
CA ALA A 143 -28.90 10.79 -18.67
C ALA A 143 -29.18 9.89 -19.89
N ALA A 144 -28.62 8.68 -19.86
CA ALA A 144 -28.82 7.72 -20.94
C ALA A 144 -30.30 7.30 -21.01
N SER A 145 -30.78 7.04 -22.22
CA SER A 145 -32.10 6.45 -22.45
C SER A 145 -32.14 5.03 -21.86
N ASP A 146 -33.32 4.54 -21.50
CA ASP A 146 -33.53 3.14 -21.09
C ASP A 146 -34.49 2.45 -22.09
N PRO A 147 -34.01 1.53 -22.95
CA PRO A 147 -32.63 1.05 -23.06
C PRO A 147 -31.66 2.08 -23.69
N PRO A 148 -30.33 1.94 -23.48
CA PRO A 148 -29.34 2.85 -24.07
C PRO A 148 -29.44 2.87 -25.60
N THR A 149 -29.55 4.07 -26.16
CA THR A 149 -29.54 4.23 -27.61
C THR A 149 -28.08 4.17 -28.11
N ALA A 150 -27.86 3.73 -29.36
CA ALA A 150 -26.52 3.72 -29.97
C ALA A 150 -25.83 5.11 -29.93
N GLU A 151 -26.61 6.20 -29.97
CA GLU A 151 -26.08 7.56 -29.81
C GLU A 151 -25.59 7.86 -28.38
N ASP A 152 -26.26 7.32 -27.36
CA ASP A 152 -25.85 7.47 -25.96
C ASP A 152 -24.52 6.75 -25.72
N GLU A 153 -24.37 5.57 -26.31
CA GLU A 153 -23.12 4.79 -26.28
C GLU A 153 -21.97 5.55 -26.98
N ARG A 154 -22.20 6.05 -28.19
CA ARG A 154 -21.20 6.84 -28.93
C ARG A 154 -20.76 8.10 -28.16
N ARG A 155 -21.71 8.84 -27.58
CA ARG A 155 -21.40 10.03 -26.76
C ARG A 155 -20.54 9.68 -25.55
N LYS A 156 -20.82 8.54 -24.90
CA LYS A 156 -20.02 8.03 -23.79
C LYS A 156 -18.61 7.64 -24.22
N GLU A 157 -18.47 6.96 -25.35
CA GLU A 157 -17.18 6.57 -25.91
C GLU A 157 -16.32 7.78 -26.30
N ASP A 158 -16.92 8.77 -26.95
CA ASP A 158 -16.24 10.02 -27.32
C ASP A 158 -15.74 10.77 -26.08
N ALA A 159 -16.60 10.87 -25.05
CA ALA A 159 -16.24 11.51 -23.79
C ALA A 159 -15.11 10.79 -23.05
N LEU A 160 -15.11 9.45 -23.06
CA LEU A 160 -14.04 8.64 -22.49
C LEU A 160 -12.74 8.81 -23.28
N THR A 161 -12.80 8.81 -24.61
CA THR A 161 -11.63 9.00 -25.48
C THR A 161 -10.94 10.33 -25.22
N GLN A 162 -11.72 11.41 -25.16
CA GLN A 162 -11.21 12.74 -24.80
C GLN A 162 -10.64 12.76 -23.39
N PHE A 163 -11.34 12.17 -22.42
CA PHE A 163 -10.86 12.09 -21.04
C PHE A 163 -9.50 11.37 -20.93
N TYR A 164 -9.31 10.24 -21.60
CA TYR A 164 -8.03 9.53 -21.57
C TYR A 164 -6.89 10.37 -22.15
N ALA A 165 -7.13 11.06 -23.27
CA ALA A 165 -6.16 11.95 -23.87
C ALA A 165 -5.79 13.10 -22.91
N ASP A 166 -6.79 13.79 -22.36
CA ASP A 166 -6.62 14.89 -21.42
C ASP A 166 -5.86 14.45 -20.15
N TRP A 167 -6.28 13.33 -19.56
CA TRP A 167 -5.68 12.79 -18.34
C TRP A 167 -4.22 12.40 -18.56
N GLN A 168 -3.89 11.77 -19.70
CA GLN A 168 -2.53 11.37 -20.01
C GLN A 168 -1.61 12.60 -20.16
N ILE A 169 -2.08 13.65 -20.84
CA ILE A 169 -1.34 14.91 -20.98
C ILE A 169 -1.13 15.56 -19.61
N ALA A 170 -2.19 15.69 -18.81
CA ALA A 170 -2.13 16.34 -17.50
C ALA A 170 -1.24 15.60 -16.49
N ASN A 171 -1.22 14.27 -16.54
CA ASN A 171 -0.46 13.46 -15.58
C ASN A 171 0.94 13.09 -16.03
N GLN A 172 1.32 13.36 -17.29
CA GLN A 172 2.62 12.97 -17.85
C GLN A 172 3.79 13.48 -16.99
N GLU A 173 3.78 14.76 -16.60
CA GLU A 173 4.87 15.35 -15.82
C GLU A 173 4.97 14.72 -14.43
N LYS A 174 3.83 14.46 -13.78
CA LYS A 174 3.75 13.80 -12.48
C LYS A 174 4.35 12.40 -12.55
N GLN A 175 4.03 11.63 -13.59
CA GLN A 175 4.57 10.29 -13.81
C GLN A 175 6.07 10.32 -14.10
N ILE A 176 6.56 11.26 -14.92
CA ILE A 176 8.00 11.42 -15.18
C ILE A 176 8.75 11.73 -13.88
N ARG A 177 8.23 12.65 -13.08
CA ARG A 177 8.82 13.02 -11.78
C ARG A 177 8.87 11.82 -10.84
N TRP A 178 7.75 11.09 -10.76
CA TRP A 178 7.65 9.86 -9.99
C TRP A 178 8.66 8.80 -10.41
N VAL A 179 8.75 8.50 -11.72
CA VAL A 179 9.68 7.49 -12.25
C VAL A 179 11.13 7.84 -11.90
N LYS A 180 11.51 9.12 -11.99
CA LYS A 180 12.85 9.59 -11.59
C LYS A 180 13.14 9.38 -10.10
N GLU A 181 12.17 9.68 -9.24
CA GLU A 181 12.29 9.50 -7.80
C GLU A 181 12.34 8.02 -7.40
N TRP A 182 11.44 7.22 -7.96
CA TRP A 182 11.40 5.78 -7.74
C TRP A 182 12.70 5.10 -8.17
N TRP A 183 13.24 5.42 -9.35
CA TRP A 183 14.51 4.87 -9.80
C TRP A 183 15.69 5.27 -8.91
N ARG A 184 15.71 6.50 -8.39
CA ARG A 184 16.74 6.94 -7.44
C ARG A 184 16.77 6.04 -6.20
N GLU A 185 15.60 5.78 -5.63
CA GLU A 185 15.46 4.92 -4.44
C GLU A 185 15.83 3.45 -4.73
N VAL A 186 15.44 2.93 -5.90
CA VAL A 186 15.82 1.59 -6.37
C VAL A 186 17.34 1.47 -6.52
N TRP A 187 17.99 2.45 -7.16
CA TRP A 187 19.44 2.45 -7.36
C TRP A 187 20.23 2.49 -6.06
N ASP A 188 19.77 3.25 -5.07
CA ASP A 188 20.40 3.26 -3.76
C ASP A 188 20.26 1.91 -3.04
N GLY A 189 19.10 1.25 -3.17
CA GLY A 189 18.89 -0.11 -2.67
C GLY A 189 19.88 -1.11 -3.31
N ILE A 190 20.06 -1.05 -4.62
CA ILE A 190 21.01 -1.90 -5.37
C ILE A 190 22.45 -1.67 -4.88
N ARG A 191 22.84 -0.42 -4.61
CA ARG A 191 24.18 -0.10 -4.09
C ARG A 191 24.42 -0.70 -2.71
N ILE A 192 23.45 -0.60 -1.79
CA ILE A 192 23.58 -1.19 -0.45
C ILE A 192 23.67 -2.71 -0.56
N GLN A 193 22.83 -3.32 -1.38
CA GLN A 193 22.85 -4.77 -1.63
C GLN A 193 24.21 -5.25 -2.18
N GLY A 194 24.79 -4.51 -3.14
CA GLY A 194 26.12 -4.79 -3.67
C GLY A 194 27.20 -4.76 -2.59
N LYS A 195 27.17 -3.77 -1.69
CA LYS A 195 28.10 -3.70 -0.55
C LYS A 195 27.95 -4.90 0.39
N ILE A 196 26.73 -5.29 0.72
CA ILE A 196 26.45 -6.48 1.55
C ILE A 196 27.04 -7.74 0.89
N TYR A 197 26.81 -7.92 -0.41
CA TYR A 197 27.30 -9.07 -1.15
C TYR A 197 28.83 -9.17 -1.11
N VAL A 198 29.53 -8.06 -1.36
CA VAL A 198 31.00 -8.00 -1.29
C VAL A 198 31.50 -8.31 0.12
N LEU A 199 30.89 -7.71 1.17
CA LEU A 199 31.27 -7.98 2.55
C LEU A 199 31.08 -9.46 2.93
N ARG A 200 29.97 -10.07 2.48
CA ARG A 200 29.70 -11.51 2.70
C ARG A 200 30.71 -12.39 1.98
N ALA A 201 31.06 -12.08 0.73
CA ALA A 201 32.06 -12.81 -0.04
C ALA A 201 33.46 -12.73 0.59
N LEU A 202 33.84 -11.56 1.10
CA LEU A 202 35.11 -11.38 1.82
C LEU A 202 35.15 -12.14 3.15
N ARG A 203 34.01 -12.34 3.81
CA ARG A 203 33.90 -13.15 5.03
C ARG A 203 34.06 -14.64 4.74
N GLY A 204 33.44 -15.16 3.69
CA GLY A 204 33.49 -16.59 3.34
C GLY A 204 34.83 -17.09 2.78
N ARG A 205 35.80 -16.19 2.57
CA ARG A 205 37.17 -16.52 2.12
C ARG A 205 38.20 -16.61 3.26
N ARG A 206 37.81 -16.32 4.50
CA ARG A 206 38.64 -16.53 5.70
C ARG A 206 38.17 -17.76 6.44
#